data_AF-A0A7V7LBJ3-F1
#
_entry.id   AF-A0A7V7LBJ3-F1
#
_cell.length_a   1.000
_cell.length_b   1.000
_cell.length_c   1.000
_cell.angle_alpha   90.00
_cell.angle_beta   90.00
_cell.angle_gamma   90.00
#
_symmetry.space_group_name_H-M   'P 1'
#
loop_
_entity.id
_entity.type
_entity.pdbx_description
1 polymer ?
#
loop_
_entity_poly.entity_id
_entity_poly.type
_entity_poly.pdbx_seq_one_letter_code
_entity_poly.pdbx_strand_id
1 'polypeptide(L)'
;MLFIGVTGWGDHDSLYIDPYENRNKLRTYSEHFPIVEVDSSFYAMQPARNYTKWAIETPKDFSFVVKAYQGMTGHMKGEIPFSTFDEMFDVYKQSILPLIEANKLKTILFQFPPWFDCKKKNVDFLRYTKEKMEGLPCAIEFRNQTWFYPKMRDKTIQFLEQEKWIHTICDEPQAGIGSVPLVLEVTNSDMALIRFHGRNVHGWLDKGENWRAVRCLYRYNNKELEEWVERLEQLKKKTKDIYVLFNNNSGGDAADNAKQLMKMMNITYGEPKPEQLNLFE
;
A
#
# COMPACT_ATOMS: atom_id res chain seq x y z
N MET A 1 -7.79 10.62 10.92
CA MET A 1 -7.16 9.66 11.85
C MET A 1 -5.90 9.08 11.19
N LEU A 2 -5.11 8.29 11.91
CA LEU A 2 -3.91 7.63 11.38
C LEU A 2 -4.06 6.11 11.51
N PHE A 3 -3.95 5.41 10.40
CA PHE A 3 -4.09 3.95 10.29
C PHE A 3 -2.77 3.39 9.79
N ILE A 4 -2.11 2.58 10.62
CA ILE A 4 -0.80 1.99 10.32
C ILE A 4 -1.00 0.49 10.11
N GLY A 5 -0.42 -0.04 9.04
CA GLY A 5 -0.37 -1.45 8.75
C GLY A 5 0.86 -1.80 7.93
N VAL A 6 0.87 -3.00 7.38
CA VAL A 6 1.96 -3.53 6.55
C VAL A 6 1.40 -4.10 5.25
N THR A 7 2.30 -4.47 4.34
CA THR A 7 1.95 -5.20 3.12
C THR A 7 1.88 -6.70 3.38
N GLY A 8 0.73 -7.31 3.12
CA GLY A 8 0.46 -8.72 3.41
C GLY A 8 0.43 -9.06 4.90
N TRP A 9 -0.09 -10.24 5.22
CA TRP A 9 -0.17 -10.78 6.59
C TRP A 9 0.49 -12.16 6.71
N GLY A 10 1.15 -12.65 5.66
CA GLY A 10 1.73 -14.00 5.66
C GLY A 10 3.08 -14.07 6.38
N ASP A 11 3.94 -13.11 6.11
CA ASP A 11 5.39 -13.25 6.31
C ASP A 11 5.91 -12.36 7.47
N HIS A 12 5.14 -12.30 8.55
CA HIS A 12 5.43 -11.48 9.74
C HIS A 12 5.48 -12.35 11.00
N ASP A 13 6.50 -13.19 11.12
CA ASP A 13 6.59 -14.20 12.18
C ASP A 13 6.54 -13.60 13.59
N SER A 14 6.98 -12.35 13.79
CA SER A 14 6.88 -11.64 15.08
C SER A 14 5.44 -11.35 15.54
N LEU A 15 4.44 -11.58 14.68
CA LEU A 15 3.02 -11.47 15.00
C LEU A 15 2.34 -12.81 15.33
N TYR A 16 3.01 -13.94 15.09
CA TYR A 16 2.42 -15.28 15.18
C TYR A 16 3.28 -16.17 16.08
N ILE A 17 3.07 -16.05 17.38
CA ILE A 17 3.90 -16.68 18.42
C ILE A 17 3.46 -18.14 18.64
N ASP A 18 2.18 -18.46 18.40
CA ASP A 18 1.66 -19.82 18.60
C ASP A 18 1.11 -20.51 17.32
N PRO A 19 0.95 -21.85 17.35
CA PRO A 19 0.45 -22.62 16.19
C PRO A 19 -1.00 -22.30 15.78
N TYR A 20 -1.82 -21.79 16.70
CA TYR A 20 -3.22 -21.42 16.42
C TYR A 20 -3.28 -20.10 15.64
N GLU A 21 -2.48 -19.11 16.04
CA GLU A 21 -2.29 -17.84 15.35
C GLU A 21 -1.78 -18.06 13.92
N ASN A 22 -0.85 -19.00 13.75
CA ASN A 22 -0.30 -19.36 12.44
C ASN A 22 -1.37 -19.96 11.48
N ARG A 23 -2.43 -20.58 12.01
CA ARG A 23 -3.57 -21.07 11.21
C ARG A 23 -4.59 -19.99 10.88
N ASN A 24 -4.60 -18.88 11.63
CA ASN A 24 -5.58 -17.79 11.53
C ASN A 24 -4.90 -16.42 11.30
N LYS A 25 -3.84 -16.39 10.48
CA LYS A 25 -2.95 -15.21 10.35
C LYS A 25 -3.66 -13.89 10.13
N LEU A 26 -4.69 -13.82 9.27
CA LEU A 26 -5.41 -12.56 9.03
C LEU A 26 -6.22 -12.10 10.25
N ARG A 27 -6.83 -13.04 10.98
CA ARG A 27 -7.54 -12.73 12.21
C ARG A 27 -6.58 -12.20 13.28
N THR A 28 -5.49 -12.92 13.54
CA THR A 28 -4.46 -12.46 14.50
C THR A 28 -3.84 -11.14 14.05
N TYR A 29 -3.56 -10.98 12.75
CA TYR A 29 -3.06 -9.71 12.19
C TYR A 29 -3.98 -8.53 12.53
N SER A 30 -5.30 -8.73 12.41
CA SER A 30 -6.29 -7.67 12.64
C SER A 30 -6.38 -7.20 14.11
N GLU A 31 -5.78 -7.95 15.03
CA GLU A 31 -5.63 -7.55 16.44
C GLU A 31 -4.47 -6.58 16.65
N HIS A 32 -3.54 -6.47 15.69
CA HIS A 32 -2.40 -5.57 15.74
C HIS A 32 -2.59 -4.32 14.89
N PHE A 33 -3.19 -4.46 13.71
CA PHE A 33 -3.31 -3.39 12.73
C PHE A 33 -4.72 -3.31 12.16
N PRO A 34 -5.29 -2.11 11.94
CA PRO A 34 -6.63 -1.91 11.41
C PRO A 34 -6.67 -1.91 9.87
N ILE A 35 -5.51 -2.04 9.22
CA ILE A 35 -5.41 -2.00 7.76
C ILE A 35 -4.31 -2.93 7.26
N VAL A 36 -4.49 -3.46 6.04
CA VAL A 36 -3.47 -4.22 5.32
C VAL A 36 -3.48 -3.91 3.83
N GLU A 37 -2.31 -3.97 3.19
CA GLU A 37 -2.22 -4.02 1.73
C GLU A 37 -2.29 -5.47 1.24
N VAL A 38 -3.20 -5.75 0.31
CA VAL A 38 -3.34 -7.03 -0.37
C VAL A 38 -2.48 -6.99 -1.64
N ASP A 39 -1.35 -7.69 -1.63
CA ASP A 39 -0.45 -7.78 -2.80
C ASP A 39 -0.70 -9.02 -3.67
N SER A 40 -1.40 -10.04 -3.16
CA SER A 40 -1.70 -11.25 -3.92
C SER A 40 -2.55 -10.98 -5.16
N SER A 41 -3.39 -9.94 -5.13
CA SER A 41 -4.22 -9.48 -6.25
C SER A 41 -3.41 -8.94 -7.43
N PHE A 42 -2.17 -8.48 -7.18
CA PHE A 42 -1.26 -8.04 -8.25
C PHE A 42 -0.90 -9.21 -9.17
N TYR A 43 -0.61 -10.38 -8.60
CA TYR A 43 -0.14 -11.55 -9.36
C TYR A 43 -1.29 -12.30 -10.04
N ALA A 44 -2.45 -12.38 -9.37
CA ALA A 44 -3.63 -13.06 -9.89
C ALA A 44 -4.90 -12.36 -9.37
N MET A 45 -5.89 -12.19 -10.25
CA MET A 45 -7.22 -11.77 -9.82
C MET A 45 -7.79 -12.78 -8.85
N GLN A 46 -8.05 -12.34 -7.62
CA GLN A 46 -8.54 -13.22 -6.57
C GLN A 46 -10.02 -13.52 -6.82
N PRO A 47 -10.49 -14.76 -6.62
CA PRO A 47 -11.93 -15.04 -6.71
C PRO A 47 -12.67 -14.29 -5.59
N ALA A 48 -13.90 -13.83 -5.86
CA ALA A 48 -14.71 -13.07 -4.89
C ALA A 48 -14.82 -13.78 -3.52
N ARG A 49 -14.89 -15.12 -3.51
CA ARG A 49 -14.90 -15.91 -2.27
C ARG A 49 -13.73 -15.62 -1.31
N ASN A 50 -12.55 -15.25 -1.83
CA ASN A 50 -11.39 -14.90 -0.99
C ASN A 50 -11.65 -13.57 -0.29
N TYR A 51 -12.14 -12.57 -1.00
CA TYR A 51 -12.51 -11.27 -0.41
C TYR A 51 -13.67 -11.39 0.58
N THR A 52 -14.69 -12.20 0.27
CA THR A 52 -15.77 -12.51 1.22
C THR A 52 -15.21 -13.09 2.51
N LYS A 53 -14.30 -14.08 2.39
CA LYS A 53 -13.64 -14.67 3.55
C LYS A 53 -12.85 -13.63 4.36
N TRP A 54 -12.04 -12.80 3.71
CA TRP A 54 -11.25 -11.76 4.39
C TRP A 54 -12.12 -10.69 5.06
N ALA A 55 -13.25 -10.34 4.44
CA ALA A 55 -14.22 -9.44 5.05
C ALA A 55 -14.86 -10.03 6.30
N ILE A 56 -15.12 -11.35 6.34
CA ILE A 56 -15.71 -12.03 7.50
C ILE A 56 -14.69 -12.21 8.64
N GLU A 57 -13.43 -12.52 8.32
CA GLU A 57 -12.39 -12.84 9.31
C GLU A 57 -11.86 -11.62 10.08
N THR A 58 -12.21 -10.41 9.67
CA THR A 58 -11.67 -9.15 10.23
C THR A 58 -12.75 -8.32 10.93
N PRO A 59 -12.40 -7.47 11.93
CA PRO A 59 -13.31 -6.53 12.59
C PRO A 59 -14.03 -5.58 11.63
N LYS A 60 -15.16 -5.00 12.06
CA LYS A 60 -16.00 -4.13 11.21
C LYS A 60 -15.26 -2.91 10.68
N ASP A 61 -14.36 -2.36 11.48
CA ASP A 61 -13.53 -1.19 11.24
C ASP A 61 -12.19 -1.50 10.54
N PHE A 62 -11.92 -2.77 10.23
CA PHE A 62 -10.75 -3.17 9.47
C PHE A 62 -10.88 -2.81 7.99
N SER A 63 -9.80 -2.29 7.42
CA SER A 63 -9.75 -1.82 6.03
C SER A 63 -8.72 -2.57 5.18
N PHE A 64 -8.92 -2.58 3.87
CA PHE A 64 -8.00 -3.14 2.90
C PHE A 64 -7.60 -2.10 1.86
N VAL A 65 -6.30 -2.04 1.56
CA VAL A 65 -5.79 -1.46 0.31
C VAL A 65 -5.53 -2.61 -0.64
N VAL A 66 -6.23 -2.67 -1.76
CA VAL A 66 -6.10 -3.80 -2.70
C VAL A 66 -5.25 -3.38 -3.88
N LYS A 67 -4.14 -4.07 -4.13
CA LYS A 67 -3.27 -3.76 -5.26
C LYS A 67 -3.92 -4.19 -6.57
N ALA A 68 -3.91 -3.31 -7.55
CA ALA A 68 -4.44 -3.60 -8.88
C ALA A 68 -3.68 -4.77 -9.53
N TYR A 69 -4.39 -5.55 -10.33
CA TYR A 69 -3.80 -6.64 -11.09
C TYR A 69 -2.70 -6.13 -12.03
N GLN A 70 -1.61 -6.88 -12.18
CA GLN A 70 -0.43 -6.46 -12.96
C GLN A 70 -0.72 -6.14 -14.44
N GLY A 71 -1.79 -6.72 -15.01
CA GLY A 71 -2.28 -6.38 -16.35
C GLY A 71 -2.85 -4.96 -16.46
N MET A 72 -3.36 -4.40 -15.36
CA MET A 72 -3.94 -3.04 -15.30
C MET A 72 -2.89 -1.95 -15.14
N THR A 73 -1.64 -2.31 -14.82
CA THR A 73 -0.56 -1.35 -14.49
C THR A 73 0.62 -1.44 -15.47
N GLY A 74 0.51 -2.24 -16.52
CA GLY A 74 1.58 -2.40 -17.53
C GLY A 74 2.80 -3.18 -17.02
N HIS A 75 2.63 -3.99 -15.97
CA HIS A 75 3.67 -4.88 -15.44
C HIS A 75 3.66 -6.26 -16.12
N MET A 76 2.49 -6.71 -16.58
CA MET A 76 2.35 -8.02 -17.21
C MET A 76 3.20 -8.11 -18.47
N LYS A 77 3.98 -9.19 -18.57
CA LYS A 77 4.72 -9.55 -19.78
C LYS A 77 3.90 -10.58 -20.56
N GLY A 78 3.81 -10.41 -21.88
CA GLY A 78 3.07 -11.31 -22.74
C GLY A 78 1.59 -10.92 -22.87
N GLU A 79 0.78 -11.89 -23.29
CA GLU A 79 -0.65 -11.69 -23.54
C GLU A 79 -1.42 -11.54 -22.23
N ILE A 80 -2.29 -10.54 -22.17
CA ILE A 80 -3.23 -10.36 -21.07
C ILE A 80 -4.35 -11.39 -21.27
N PRO A 81 -4.68 -12.22 -20.26
CA PRO A 81 -5.62 -13.34 -20.39
C PRO A 81 -7.09 -12.86 -20.33
N PHE A 82 -7.40 -11.79 -21.07
CA PHE A 82 -8.71 -11.19 -21.19
C PHE A 82 -8.90 -10.77 -22.65
N SER A 83 -10.12 -10.87 -23.16
CA SER A 83 -10.41 -10.55 -24.56
C SER A 83 -10.23 -9.06 -24.83
N THR A 84 -10.51 -8.21 -23.83
CA THR A 84 -10.31 -6.77 -23.89
C THR A 84 -9.83 -6.21 -22.55
N PHE A 85 -9.26 -5.00 -22.57
CA PHE A 85 -8.96 -4.26 -21.33
C PHE A 85 -10.22 -3.96 -20.53
N ASP A 86 -11.32 -3.58 -21.18
CA ASP A 86 -12.60 -3.29 -20.52
C ASP A 86 -13.11 -4.50 -19.72
N GLU A 87 -13.09 -5.69 -20.32
CA GLU A 87 -13.43 -6.95 -19.65
C GLU A 87 -12.56 -7.19 -18.42
N MET A 88 -11.24 -6.97 -18.53
CA MET A 88 -10.32 -7.11 -17.39
C MET A 88 -10.71 -6.19 -16.22
N PHE A 89 -11.03 -4.93 -16.50
CA PHE A 89 -11.48 -3.98 -15.47
C PHE A 89 -12.81 -4.41 -14.84
N ASP A 90 -13.76 -4.89 -15.63
CA ASP A 90 -15.05 -5.36 -15.13
C ASP A 90 -14.90 -6.61 -14.25
N VAL A 91 -14.11 -7.59 -14.67
CA VAL A 91 -13.82 -8.78 -13.85
C VAL A 91 -13.13 -8.40 -12.55
N TYR A 92 -12.19 -7.46 -12.58
CA TYR A 92 -11.53 -6.97 -11.36
C TYR A 92 -12.52 -6.30 -10.40
N LYS A 93 -13.44 -5.46 -10.90
CA LYS A 93 -14.49 -4.82 -10.07
C LYS A 93 -15.41 -5.85 -9.42
N GLN A 94 -15.82 -6.88 -10.17
CA GLN A 94 -16.64 -7.97 -9.62
C GLN A 94 -15.88 -8.79 -8.57
N SER A 95 -14.59 -9.01 -8.79
CA SER A 95 -13.70 -9.72 -7.88
C SER A 95 -13.64 -9.03 -6.50
N ILE A 96 -13.49 -7.71 -6.44
CA ILE A 96 -13.36 -6.95 -5.18
C ILE A 96 -14.70 -6.55 -4.52
N LEU A 97 -15.83 -6.77 -5.19
CA LEU A 97 -17.16 -6.36 -4.74
C LEU A 97 -17.47 -6.71 -3.26
N PRO A 98 -17.10 -7.89 -2.72
CA PRO A 98 -17.37 -8.21 -1.32
C PRO A 98 -16.74 -7.24 -0.32
N LEU A 99 -15.58 -6.65 -0.63
CA LEU A 99 -14.98 -5.63 0.24
C LEU A 99 -15.70 -4.30 0.17
N ILE A 100 -16.29 -3.96 -0.99
CA ILE A 100 -17.09 -2.75 -1.16
C ILE A 100 -18.39 -2.88 -0.36
N GLU A 101 -19.10 -3.99 -0.52
CA GLU A 101 -20.35 -4.28 0.19
C GLU A 101 -20.15 -4.33 1.71
N ALA A 102 -19.02 -4.85 2.17
CA ALA A 102 -18.65 -4.86 3.59
C ALA A 102 -18.15 -3.50 4.12
N ASN A 103 -18.02 -2.48 3.27
CA ASN A 103 -17.42 -1.17 3.57
C ASN A 103 -15.98 -1.28 4.13
N LYS A 104 -15.19 -2.23 3.58
CA LYS A 104 -13.81 -2.49 3.98
C LYS A 104 -12.78 -2.20 2.90
N LEU A 105 -13.19 -1.90 1.66
CA LEU A 105 -12.28 -1.40 0.64
C LEU A 105 -11.94 0.06 0.92
N LYS A 106 -10.68 0.36 1.27
CA LYS A 106 -10.25 1.75 1.44
C LYS A 106 -9.83 2.40 0.13
N THR A 107 -8.97 1.73 -0.63
CA THR A 107 -8.55 2.19 -1.95
C THR A 107 -7.95 1.04 -2.75
N ILE A 108 -7.92 1.23 -4.07
CA ILE A 108 -7.25 0.33 -5.00
C ILE A 108 -5.92 0.97 -5.38
N LEU A 109 -4.81 0.28 -5.10
CA LEU A 109 -3.48 0.77 -5.36
C LEU A 109 -3.03 0.44 -6.79
N PHE A 110 -2.88 1.46 -7.62
CA PHE A 110 -2.25 1.40 -8.93
C PHE A 110 -0.79 1.83 -8.83
N GLN A 111 0.07 0.89 -8.46
CA GLN A 111 1.52 1.05 -8.58
C GLN A 111 1.93 0.83 -10.03
N PHE A 112 2.64 1.80 -10.62
CA PHE A 112 3.20 1.72 -11.96
C PHE A 112 4.69 1.36 -11.95
N PRO A 113 5.19 0.67 -12.99
CA PRO A 113 6.58 0.22 -13.05
C PRO A 113 7.56 1.37 -13.31
N PRO A 114 8.87 1.16 -13.08
CA PRO A 114 9.89 2.20 -13.31
C PRO A 114 10.06 2.60 -14.78
N TRP A 115 9.49 1.88 -15.75
CA TRP A 115 9.46 2.29 -17.17
C TRP A 115 8.21 3.10 -17.55
N PHE A 116 7.30 3.36 -16.61
CA PHE A 116 6.12 4.20 -16.82
C PHE A 116 6.50 5.67 -16.67
N ASP A 117 7.06 6.26 -17.71
CA ASP A 117 7.55 7.64 -17.73
C ASP A 117 6.44 8.70 -17.88
N CYS A 118 6.76 9.96 -17.58
CA CYS A 118 5.84 11.09 -17.73
C CYS A 118 5.74 11.51 -19.20
N LYS A 119 4.95 10.78 -19.98
CA LYS A 119 4.66 11.03 -21.40
C LYS A 119 3.15 11.02 -21.66
N LYS A 120 2.73 11.71 -22.73
CA LYS A 120 1.32 11.83 -23.12
C LYS A 120 0.59 10.47 -23.14
N LYS A 121 1.17 9.45 -23.77
CA LYS A 121 0.60 8.10 -23.83
C LYS A 121 0.26 7.52 -22.44
N ASN A 122 1.10 7.79 -21.44
CA ASN A 122 0.93 7.27 -20.09
C ASN A 122 -0.09 8.12 -19.32
N VAL A 123 -0.10 9.44 -19.52
CA VAL A 123 -1.16 10.33 -19.00
C VAL A 123 -2.53 9.91 -19.54
N ASP A 124 -2.64 9.63 -20.84
CA ASP A 124 -3.88 9.16 -21.46
C ASP A 124 -4.30 7.78 -20.90
N PHE A 125 -3.35 6.89 -20.65
CA PHE A 125 -3.60 5.62 -19.97
C PHE A 125 -4.12 5.80 -18.53
N LEU A 126 -3.61 6.78 -17.78
CA LEU A 126 -4.09 7.09 -16.43
C LEU A 126 -5.54 7.60 -16.45
N ARG A 127 -5.91 8.43 -17.44
CA ARG A 127 -7.30 8.90 -17.60
C ARG A 127 -8.24 7.75 -17.91
N TYR A 128 -7.88 6.92 -18.89
CA TYR A 128 -8.63 5.72 -19.24
C TYR A 128 -8.79 4.79 -18.03
N THR A 129 -7.73 4.57 -17.25
CA THR A 129 -7.79 3.77 -16.03
C THR A 129 -8.79 4.36 -15.02
N LYS A 130 -8.82 5.68 -14.84
CA LYS A 130 -9.79 6.32 -13.93
C LYS A 130 -11.22 6.23 -14.41
N GLU A 131 -11.43 6.38 -15.71
CA GLU A 131 -12.74 6.19 -16.34
C GLU A 131 -13.27 4.77 -16.07
N LYS A 132 -12.45 3.74 -16.27
CA LYS A 132 -12.88 2.33 -16.04
C LYS A 132 -13.12 1.99 -14.57
N MET A 133 -12.51 2.75 -13.67
CA MET A 133 -12.63 2.60 -12.21
C MET A 133 -13.53 3.68 -11.59
N GLU A 134 -14.40 4.30 -12.39
CA GLU A 134 -15.34 5.31 -11.90
C GLU A 134 -16.14 4.79 -10.70
N GLY A 135 -16.33 5.66 -9.70
CA GLY A 135 -17.02 5.34 -8.45
C GLY A 135 -16.15 4.62 -7.42
N LEU A 136 -14.91 4.22 -7.74
CA LEU A 136 -14.02 3.53 -6.81
C LEU A 136 -12.83 4.40 -6.37
N PRO A 137 -12.45 4.34 -5.08
CA PRO A 137 -11.24 5.01 -4.60
C PRO A 137 -10.01 4.35 -5.23
N CYS A 138 -9.20 5.16 -5.92
CA CYS A 138 -7.99 4.69 -6.59
C CYS A 138 -6.80 5.54 -6.15
N ALA A 139 -5.79 4.89 -5.59
CA ALA A 139 -4.49 5.47 -5.30
C ALA A 139 -3.52 5.17 -6.44
N ILE A 140 -2.66 6.13 -6.75
CA ILE A 140 -1.61 6.00 -7.76
C ILE A 140 -0.25 6.09 -7.11
N GLU A 141 0.66 5.25 -7.59
CA GLU A 141 2.02 5.24 -7.11
C GLU A 141 2.99 5.14 -8.30
N PHE A 142 3.84 6.16 -8.44
CA PHE A 142 4.85 6.21 -9.48
C PHE A 142 6.17 5.64 -8.99
N ARG A 143 6.87 4.94 -9.89
CA ARG A 143 8.25 4.46 -9.69
C ARG A 143 9.24 5.05 -10.69
N ASN A 144 8.82 6.06 -11.44
CA ASN A 144 9.66 6.72 -12.43
C ASN A 144 9.84 8.20 -12.07
N GLN A 145 11.09 8.62 -11.93
CA GLN A 145 11.44 9.97 -11.45
C GLN A 145 10.93 11.11 -12.36
N THR A 146 10.68 10.84 -13.64
CA THR A 146 10.27 11.86 -14.62
C THR A 146 8.94 12.54 -14.28
N TRP A 147 8.06 11.88 -13.52
CA TRP A 147 6.82 12.49 -13.01
C TRP A 147 7.08 13.63 -12.03
N PHE A 148 8.21 13.60 -11.33
CA PHE A 148 8.53 14.57 -10.27
C PHE A 148 9.79 15.39 -10.56
N TYR A 149 10.26 15.41 -11.81
CA TYR A 149 11.26 16.39 -12.22
C TYR A 149 10.75 17.82 -11.97
N PRO A 150 11.63 18.80 -11.70
CA PRO A 150 11.22 20.14 -11.26
C PRO A 150 10.15 20.82 -12.14
N LYS A 151 10.19 20.61 -13.47
CA LYS A 151 9.21 21.18 -14.41
C LYS A 151 7.86 20.43 -14.48
N MET A 152 7.81 19.21 -13.93
CA MET A 152 6.67 18.30 -14.00
C MET A 152 5.97 18.12 -12.67
N ARG A 153 6.68 18.20 -11.54
CA ARG A 153 6.14 17.94 -10.19
C ARG A 153 4.76 18.56 -9.95
N ASP A 154 4.65 19.88 -10.09
CA ASP A 154 3.40 20.58 -9.76
C ASP A 154 2.29 20.26 -10.77
N LYS A 155 2.64 20.07 -12.05
CA LYS A 155 1.69 19.63 -13.09
C LYS A 155 1.18 18.22 -12.82
N THR A 156 2.04 17.34 -12.32
CA THR A 156 1.65 15.98 -11.94
C THR A 156 0.69 16.03 -10.76
N ILE A 157 1.00 16.76 -9.69
CA ILE A 157 0.09 16.91 -8.54
C ILE A 157 -1.25 17.49 -8.97
N GLN A 158 -1.26 18.58 -9.75
CA GLN A 158 -2.49 19.18 -10.28
C GLN A 158 -3.30 18.20 -11.14
N PHE A 159 -2.64 17.42 -11.99
CA PHE A 159 -3.30 16.38 -12.79
C PHE A 159 -3.93 15.31 -11.89
N LEU A 160 -3.24 14.85 -10.84
CA LEU A 160 -3.77 13.87 -9.91
C LEU A 160 -5.01 14.40 -9.17
N GLU A 161 -5.01 15.68 -8.75
CA GLU A 161 -6.17 16.32 -8.13
C GLU A 161 -7.36 16.40 -9.09
N GLN A 162 -7.13 16.86 -10.33
CA GLN A 162 -8.17 17.01 -11.35
C GLN A 162 -8.84 15.69 -11.71
N GLU A 163 -8.04 14.63 -11.90
CA GLU A 163 -8.52 13.29 -12.23
C GLU A 163 -8.95 12.49 -10.99
N LYS A 164 -8.90 13.10 -9.79
CA LYS A 164 -9.29 12.49 -8.51
C LYS A 164 -8.51 11.20 -8.19
N TRP A 165 -7.23 11.17 -8.50
CA TRP A 165 -6.29 10.17 -8.01
C TRP A 165 -5.86 10.50 -6.58
N ILE A 166 -5.78 9.49 -5.72
CA ILE A 166 -5.11 9.63 -4.42
C ILE A 166 -3.61 9.43 -4.65
N HIS A 167 -2.82 10.48 -4.47
CA HIS A 167 -1.36 10.39 -4.56
C HIS A 167 -0.81 9.51 -3.44
N THR A 168 0.02 8.53 -3.80
CA THR A 168 0.75 7.69 -2.86
C THR A 168 2.10 8.33 -2.56
N ILE A 169 2.29 8.77 -1.32
CA ILE A 169 3.55 9.31 -0.83
C ILE A 169 4.51 8.14 -0.55
N CYS A 170 5.63 8.10 -1.25
CA CYS A 170 6.60 7.02 -1.12
C CYS A 170 7.79 7.46 -0.26
N ASP A 171 8.12 6.66 0.76
CA ASP A 171 9.47 6.64 1.33
C ASP A 171 10.23 5.49 0.67
N GLU A 172 11.15 5.84 -0.23
CA GLU A 172 11.92 4.87 -0.99
C GLU A 172 13.35 5.39 -1.25
N PRO A 173 14.33 4.53 -1.57
CA PRO A 173 15.69 4.99 -1.77
C PRO A 173 15.78 5.93 -2.98
N GLN A 174 16.63 6.93 -2.87
CA GLN A 174 16.91 7.88 -3.96
C GLN A 174 17.93 7.25 -4.93
N ALA A 175 17.44 6.34 -5.76
CA ALA A 175 18.19 5.40 -6.59
C ALA A 175 18.03 5.69 -8.10
N GLY A 176 17.97 6.96 -8.48
CA GLY A 176 17.88 7.40 -9.86
C GLY A 176 16.51 7.17 -10.51
N ILE A 177 16.50 6.93 -11.83
CA ILE A 177 15.29 6.99 -12.65
C ILE A 177 14.15 6.07 -12.20
N GLY A 178 14.49 4.92 -11.60
CA GLY A 178 13.53 3.92 -11.12
C GLY A 178 13.07 4.15 -9.68
N SER A 179 13.24 5.37 -9.16
CA SER A 179 12.75 5.84 -7.88
C SER A 179 12.15 7.24 -8.00
N VAL A 180 11.35 7.65 -7.03
CA VAL A 180 10.75 8.97 -6.93
C VAL A 180 11.25 9.70 -5.68
N PRO A 181 11.34 11.05 -5.72
CA PRO A 181 11.61 11.81 -4.51
C PRO A 181 10.45 11.69 -3.52
N LEU A 182 10.73 11.97 -2.25
CA LEU A 182 9.68 12.16 -1.27
C LEU A 182 8.85 13.41 -1.65
N VAL A 183 7.59 13.21 -2.03
CA VAL A 183 6.65 14.29 -2.37
C VAL A 183 5.52 14.31 -1.34
N LEU A 184 5.64 15.19 -0.34
CA LEU A 184 4.69 15.38 0.76
C LEU A 184 3.48 16.26 0.37
N GLU A 185 2.82 15.89 -0.73
CA GLU A 185 1.59 16.55 -1.18
C GLU A 185 0.39 15.61 -1.02
N VAL A 186 -0.77 16.19 -0.75
CA VAL A 186 -2.03 15.47 -0.61
C VAL A 186 -2.93 15.94 -1.74
N THR A 187 -3.45 15.01 -2.52
CA THR A 187 -4.36 15.30 -3.65
C THR A 187 -5.84 15.03 -3.31
N ASN A 188 -6.11 14.54 -2.10
CA ASN A 188 -7.45 14.18 -1.64
C ASN A 188 -7.65 14.55 -0.16
N SER A 189 -8.67 15.35 0.13
CA SER A 189 -8.93 15.87 1.48
C SER A 189 -9.50 14.82 2.44
N ASP A 190 -10.01 13.69 1.94
CA ASP A 190 -10.54 12.60 2.75
C ASP A 190 -9.47 11.58 3.13
N MET A 191 -8.50 11.32 2.26
CA MET A 191 -7.39 10.43 2.60
C MET A 191 -6.04 10.71 1.91
N ALA A 192 -4.96 10.38 2.60
CA ALA A 192 -3.63 10.19 2.04
C ALA A 192 -3.14 8.74 2.23
N LEU A 193 -2.40 8.23 1.25
CA LEU A 193 -1.73 6.93 1.33
C LEU A 193 -0.22 7.15 1.35
N ILE A 194 0.46 6.47 2.27
CA ILE A 194 1.91 6.53 2.44
C ILE A 194 2.46 5.11 2.45
N ARG A 195 3.48 4.86 1.64
CA ARG A 195 4.13 3.54 1.53
C ARG A 195 5.61 3.63 1.83
N PHE A 196 6.06 2.80 2.77
CA PHE A 196 7.43 2.75 3.26
C PHE A 196 8.14 1.55 2.65
N HIS A 197 9.04 1.77 1.71
CA HIS A 197 9.77 0.71 1.00
C HIS A 197 11.13 0.38 1.60
N GLY A 198 11.57 1.15 2.60
CA GLY A 198 12.96 1.18 3.04
C GLY A 198 13.80 2.12 2.19
N ARG A 199 15.08 2.27 2.56
CA ARG A 199 16.02 3.17 1.88
C ARG A 199 17.29 2.45 1.40
N ASN A 200 17.17 1.15 1.12
CA ASN A 200 18.29 0.33 0.62
C ASN A 200 18.58 0.60 -0.87
N VAL A 201 19.43 1.60 -1.16
CA VAL A 201 19.81 1.99 -2.52
C VAL A 201 20.42 0.82 -3.31
N HIS A 202 21.29 0.03 -2.67
CA HIS A 202 21.96 -1.09 -3.35
C HIS A 202 20.98 -2.21 -3.72
N GLY A 203 20.12 -2.62 -2.78
CA GLY A 203 19.08 -3.61 -3.04
C GLY A 203 18.06 -3.14 -4.08
N TRP A 204 17.75 -1.84 -4.12
CA TRP A 204 16.82 -1.27 -5.10
C TRP A 204 17.32 -1.31 -6.54
N LEU A 205 18.64 -1.15 -6.72
CA LEU A 205 19.30 -1.19 -8.02
C LEU A 205 19.67 -2.62 -8.46
N ASP A 206 19.54 -3.61 -7.57
CA ASP A 206 19.85 -4.99 -7.88
C ASP A 206 18.93 -5.54 -8.97
N LYS A 207 19.54 -6.23 -9.94
CA LYS A 207 18.87 -6.91 -11.07
C LYS A 207 19.15 -8.41 -11.09
N GLY A 208 19.88 -8.93 -10.10
CA GLY A 208 20.15 -10.34 -9.92
C GLY A 208 18.89 -11.12 -9.54
N GLU A 209 18.97 -12.45 -9.56
CA GLU A 209 17.80 -13.32 -9.33
C GLU A 209 17.11 -13.07 -7.98
N ASN A 210 17.87 -12.64 -6.97
CA ASN A 210 17.40 -12.35 -5.61
C ASN A 210 16.99 -10.89 -5.37
N TRP A 211 16.85 -10.06 -6.42
CA TRP A 211 16.54 -8.63 -6.26
C TRP A 211 15.31 -8.38 -5.38
N ARG A 212 14.30 -9.25 -5.42
CA ARG A 212 13.09 -9.14 -4.59
C ARG A 212 13.37 -9.27 -3.10
N ALA A 213 14.35 -10.10 -2.72
CA ALA A 213 14.74 -10.34 -1.33
C ALA A 213 15.61 -9.20 -0.76
N VAL A 214 16.15 -8.32 -1.60
CA VAL A 214 17.04 -7.24 -1.16
C VAL A 214 16.47 -5.85 -1.38
N ARG A 215 15.54 -5.69 -2.34
CA ARG A 215 14.97 -4.38 -2.70
C ARG A 215 14.32 -3.64 -1.55
N CYS A 216 13.59 -4.37 -0.71
CA CYS A 216 12.89 -3.84 0.46
C CYS A 216 13.53 -4.34 1.78
N LEU A 217 14.79 -4.80 1.73
CA LEU A 217 15.53 -5.24 2.92
C LEU A 217 16.05 -4.01 3.66
N TYR A 218 15.29 -3.54 4.64
CA TYR A 218 15.61 -2.34 5.38
C TYR A 218 14.90 -2.32 6.74
N ARG A 219 15.62 -1.95 7.80
CA ARG A 219 15.04 -1.62 9.10
C ARG A 219 15.16 -0.11 9.31
N TYR A 220 14.02 0.57 9.39
CA TYR A 220 14.02 1.99 9.76
C TYR A 220 14.54 2.15 11.18
N ASN A 221 15.45 3.09 11.37
CA ASN A 221 15.96 3.44 12.70
C ASN A 221 15.09 4.53 13.36
N ASN A 222 15.35 4.80 14.64
CA ASN A 222 14.56 5.77 15.43
C ASN A 222 14.50 7.15 14.78
N LYS A 223 15.64 7.67 14.31
CA LYS A 223 15.72 9.00 13.71
C LYS A 223 14.88 9.10 12.44
N GLU A 224 14.89 8.05 11.61
CA GLU A 224 14.09 8.04 10.37
C GLU A 224 12.59 7.99 10.66
N LEU A 225 12.18 7.27 11.71
CA LEU A 225 10.79 7.26 12.14
C LEU A 225 10.39 8.59 12.80
N GLU A 226 11.28 9.24 13.55
CA GLU A 226 11.06 10.59 14.11
C GLU A 226 10.84 11.64 13.01
N GLU A 227 11.63 11.60 11.92
CA GLU A 227 11.36 12.44 10.75
C GLU A 227 9.93 12.23 10.20
N TRP A 228 9.45 10.99 10.23
CA TRP A 228 8.10 10.65 9.77
C TRP A 228 7.01 11.06 10.74
N VAL A 229 7.25 11.01 12.05
CA VAL A 229 6.35 11.59 13.06
C VAL A 229 6.05 13.05 12.72
N GLU A 230 7.08 13.86 12.48
CA GLU A 230 6.92 15.27 12.12
C GLU A 230 6.13 15.46 10.81
N ARG A 231 6.44 14.66 9.78
CA ARG A 231 5.74 14.72 8.48
C ARG A 231 4.27 14.31 8.61
N LEU A 232 3.97 13.28 9.41
CA LEU A 232 2.60 12.83 9.65
C LEU A 232 1.78 13.90 10.36
N GLU A 233 2.35 14.62 11.32
CA GLU A 233 1.68 15.76 11.98
C GLU A 233 1.39 16.91 11.00
N GLN A 234 2.24 17.14 10.01
CA GLN A 234 1.96 18.11 8.94
C GLN A 234 0.82 17.62 8.03
N LEU A 235 0.83 16.35 7.64
CA LEU A 235 -0.18 15.77 6.76
C LEU A 235 -1.56 15.69 7.42
N LYS A 236 -1.64 15.50 8.76
CA LYS A 236 -2.90 15.51 9.52
C LYS A 236 -3.68 16.82 9.37
N LYS A 237 -3.00 17.92 9.02
CA LYS A 237 -3.62 19.23 8.77
C LYS A 237 -4.21 19.36 7.35
N LYS A 238 -3.81 18.48 6.43
CA LYS A 238 -4.17 18.54 4.99
C LYS A 238 -5.22 17.51 4.58
N THR A 239 -5.42 16.45 5.36
CA THR A 239 -6.37 15.37 5.05
C THR A 239 -7.03 14.81 6.30
N LYS A 240 -8.23 14.23 6.16
CA LYS A 240 -8.94 13.61 7.27
C LYS A 240 -8.21 12.36 7.74
N ASP A 241 -7.94 11.41 6.85
CA ASP A 241 -7.34 10.12 7.18
C ASP A 241 -5.99 9.88 6.50
N ILE A 242 -5.04 9.31 7.24
CA ILE A 242 -3.74 8.93 6.70
C ILE A 242 -3.59 7.43 6.88
N TYR A 243 -3.25 6.75 5.79
CA TYR A 243 -2.96 5.32 5.76
C TYR A 243 -1.48 5.12 5.50
N VAL A 244 -0.79 4.48 6.44
CA VAL A 244 0.63 4.16 6.37
C VAL A 244 0.78 2.65 6.21
N LEU A 245 1.50 2.24 5.17
CA LEU A 245 1.78 0.83 4.90
C LEU A 245 3.28 0.61 4.82
N PHE A 246 3.80 -0.19 5.75
CA PHE A 246 5.18 -0.66 5.73
C PHE A 246 5.32 -1.85 4.77
N ASN A 247 6.21 -1.70 3.79
CA ASN A 247 6.52 -2.67 2.75
C ASN A 247 8.01 -3.06 2.75
N ASN A 248 8.75 -2.70 3.81
CA ASN A 248 10.14 -3.12 4.05
C ASN A 248 10.21 -4.56 4.61
N ASN A 249 9.48 -5.48 3.99
CA ASN A 249 9.23 -6.82 4.51
C ASN A 249 10.39 -7.80 4.33
N SER A 250 11.37 -7.52 3.45
CA SER A 250 12.32 -8.56 3.01
C SER A 250 13.18 -9.13 4.16
N GLY A 251 13.34 -8.39 5.26
CA GLY A 251 14.01 -8.84 6.49
C GLY A 251 13.07 -9.13 7.67
N GLY A 252 11.75 -9.05 7.47
CA GLY A 252 10.76 -9.16 8.56
C GLY A 252 10.61 -7.88 9.41
N ASP A 253 11.18 -6.76 8.99
CA ASP A 253 11.25 -5.53 9.80
C ASP A 253 9.99 -4.66 9.79
N ALA A 254 9.08 -4.88 8.84
CA ALA A 254 7.94 -3.99 8.63
C ALA A 254 6.96 -3.97 9.81
N ALA A 255 6.60 -5.13 10.38
CA ALA A 255 5.69 -5.21 11.52
C ALA A 255 6.27 -4.53 12.77
N ASP A 256 7.58 -4.71 13.01
CA ASP A 256 8.28 -4.07 14.12
C ASP A 256 8.35 -2.55 13.93
N ASN A 257 8.72 -2.08 12.73
CA ASN A 257 8.76 -0.65 12.44
C ASN A 257 7.37 0.00 12.50
N ALA A 258 6.32 -0.71 12.06
CA ALA A 258 4.93 -0.26 12.21
C ALA A 258 4.54 -0.10 13.69
N LYS A 259 4.80 -1.10 14.53
CA LYS A 259 4.56 -1.02 15.98
C LYS A 259 5.39 0.07 16.65
N GLN A 260 6.63 0.27 16.21
CA GLN A 260 7.50 1.32 16.72
C GLN A 260 6.95 2.72 16.41
N LEU A 261 6.49 2.96 15.17
CA LEU A 261 5.87 4.21 14.79
C LEU A 261 4.55 4.44 15.56
N MET A 262 3.73 3.40 15.74
CA MET A 262 2.54 3.48 16.58
C MET A 262 2.88 3.92 18.00
N LYS A 263 3.92 3.35 18.62
CA LYS A 263 4.40 3.73 19.96
C LYS A 263 4.86 5.19 20.00
N MET A 264 5.65 5.64 19.02
CA MET A 264 6.12 7.03 18.92
C MET A 264 4.97 8.03 18.78
N MET A 265 3.90 7.64 18.09
CA MET A 265 2.70 8.45 17.87
C MET A 265 1.62 8.26 18.94
N ASN A 266 1.87 7.44 19.96
CA ASN A 266 0.92 7.04 21.00
C ASN A 266 -0.42 6.52 20.43
N ILE A 267 -0.34 5.61 19.46
CA ILE A 267 -1.51 5.01 18.79
C ILE A 267 -1.72 3.58 19.26
N THR A 268 -2.97 3.28 19.62
CA THR A 268 -3.46 1.95 19.90
C THR A 268 -4.75 1.72 19.11
N TYR A 269 -4.93 0.51 18.59
CA TYR A 269 -6.13 0.10 17.86
C TYR A 269 -6.87 -0.99 18.63
N GLY A 270 -8.20 -0.97 18.56
CA GLY A 270 -9.05 -1.89 19.30
C GLY A 270 -9.13 -1.61 20.81
N GLU A 271 -9.85 -2.46 21.53
CA GLU A 271 -9.86 -2.42 22.99
C GLU A 271 -8.58 -3.07 23.56
N PRO A 272 -8.03 -2.55 24.67
CA PRO A 272 -6.92 -3.18 25.35
C PRO A 272 -7.28 -4.64 25.65
N LYS A 273 -6.47 -5.60 25.19
CA LYS A 273 -6.62 -6.98 25.67
C LYS A 273 -6.44 -6.95 27.19
N PRO A 274 -7.28 -7.65 27.98
CA PRO A 274 -6.97 -7.88 29.38
C PRO A 274 -5.57 -8.46 29.46
N GLU A 275 -4.74 -7.95 30.37
CA GLU A 275 -3.44 -8.56 30.65
C GLU A 275 -3.69 -10.05 30.92
N GLN A 276 -3.18 -10.91 30.04
CA GLN A 276 -3.01 -12.31 30.40
C GLN A 276 -1.94 -12.32 31.48
N LEU A 277 -2.37 -12.25 32.74
CA LEU A 277 -1.56 -12.71 33.85
C LEU A 277 -1.21 -14.15 33.52
N ASN A 278 0.05 -14.37 33.11
CA ASN A 278 0.60 -15.72 33.11
C ASN A 278 0.39 -16.24 34.53
N LEU A 279 -0.36 -17.33 34.67
CA LEU A 279 -0.63 -17.98 35.97
C LEU A 279 0.66 -18.46 36.69
N PHE A 280 1.83 -18.25 36.08
CA PHE A 280 3.13 -18.73 36.53
C PHE A 280 4.25 -17.66 36.45
N GLU A 281 3.92 -16.37 36.37
CA GLU A 281 4.87 -15.29 36.74
C GLU A 281 4.61 -14.78 38.15
#